data_AF-A0A1H3FYV0-F1
#
_entry.id   AF-A0A1H3FYV0-F1
#
_cell.length_a   1.000
_cell.length_b   1.000
_cell.length_c   1.000
_cell.angle_alpha   90.00
_cell.angle_beta   90.00
_cell.angle_gamma   90.00
#
_symmetry.space_group_name_H-M   'P 1'
#
loop_
_entity.id
_entity.type
_entity.pdbx_description
1 polymer ?
#
loop_
_entity_poly.entity_id
_entity_poly.type
_entity_poly.pdbx_seq_one_letter_code
_entity_poly.pdbx_strand_id
1 'polypeptide(L)'
;MKKKYLLACLALCISLSACGSQNSKEVKSITSKNTAKSEKTTEACTGEKSTSKEASIKKSTVKKESSLQAELEKLETKSKEYDNVDTSYMKQGEMNDVARKRYYLWEDEINSIWKRLYPKLSASTKKKLLDEQRKWIAQKDRDTFAAGITFEGGSMQPLITYPRAEMITRKRIYELAKKLADLNGESFVVSPEVQNELNKGNPTLDQVFELFKGKWVDDSNSAKYIGIARASEKSEYAPKGSSWVVWNSEGDIVSDLDYYGFSEENIIFKKKDKDGTYTYYWLSIYDDHSHAYLSHSKDKDKLYEAGNGIGGKRG
;
A
#
# COMPACT_ATOMS: atom_id res chain seq x y z
N MET A 1 20.38 22.35 -3.16
CA MET A 1 21.02 21.34 -2.27
C MET A 1 20.20 20.07 -2.30
N LYS A 2 20.80 18.90 -2.55
CA LYS A 2 20.06 17.62 -2.67
C LYS A 2 19.76 17.07 -1.27
N LYS A 3 18.50 17.14 -0.80
CA LYS A 3 18.07 16.43 0.41
C LYS A 3 17.98 14.93 0.10
N LYS A 4 18.91 14.15 0.65
CA LYS A 4 18.77 12.69 0.76
C LYS A 4 17.79 12.42 1.90
N TYR A 5 16.77 11.59 1.67
CA TYR A 5 15.96 11.05 2.75
C TYR A 5 16.79 9.97 3.43
N LEU A 6 17.28 10.24 4.65
CA LEU A 6 17.91 9.23 5.49
C LEU A 6 16.79 8.51 6.25
N LEU A 7 16.49 7.26 5.89
CA LEU A 7 16.04 6.32 6.91
C LEU A 7 17.28 5.95 7.72
N ALA A 8 17.33 6.40 8.98
CA ALA A 8 18.37 5.98 9.91
C ALA A 8 17.98 4.62 10.50
N CYS A 9 18.43 3.53 9.88
CA CYS A 9 18.30 2.19 10.44
C CYS A 9 19.11 2.08 11.74
N LEU A 10 18.42 2.00 12.88
CA LEU A 10 19.05 1.88 14.19
C LEU A 10 19.54 0.44 14.40
N ALA A 11 20.85 0.23 14.25
CA ALA A 11 21.46 -1.08 14.48
C ALA A 11 21.34 -1.50 15.97
N LEU A 12 20.48 -2.48 16.25
CA LEU A 12 20.30 -3.00 17.60
C LEU A 12 21.25 -4.19 17.85
N CYS A 13 22.38 -3.92 18.51
CA CYS A 13 23.31 -4.98 18.93
C CYS A 13 22.65 -5.93 19.95
N ILE A 14 22.37 -7.16 19.55
CA ILE A 14 21.90 -8.21 20.47
C ILE A 14 23.11 -8.77 21.23
N SER A 15 23.31 -8.30 22.46
CA SER A 15 24.21 -8.96 23.40
C SER A 15 23.57 -10.24 23.95
N LEU A 16 24.18 -11.39 23.67
CA LEU A 16 23.77 -12.68 24.21
C LEU A 16 24.10 -12.78 25.70
N SER A 17 23.15 -12.42 26.57
CA SER A 17 23.20 -12.76 27.99
C SER A 17 22.50 -14.10 28.23
N ALA A 18 23.26 -15.19 28.11
CA ALA A 18 22.81 -16.50 28.55
C ALA A 18 22.63 -16.51 30.07
N CYS A 19 21.44 -16.91 30.54
CA CYS A 19 21.25 -17.34 31.92
C CYS A 19 20.39 -18.61 31.91
N GLY A 20 21.05 -19.75 32.06
CA GLY A 20 20.38 -21.04 32.11
C GLY A 20 20.11 -21.46 33.55
N SER A 21 18.90 -21.94 33.82
CA SER A 21 18.68 -22.94 34.85
C SER A 21 17.55 -23.89 34.40
N GLN A 22 17.82 -25.19 34.48
CA GLN A 22 16.79 -26.20 34.30
C GLN A 22 16.10 -26.44 35.65
N ASN A 23 14.78 -26.48 35.68
CA ASN A 23 14.12 -27.61 36.32
C ASN A 23 12.73 -27.88 35.71
N SER A 24 12.25 -29.11 35.86
CA SER A 24 11.09 -29.66 35.18
C SER A 24 9.93 -30.00 36.13
N LYS A 25 8.75 -30.24 35.55
CA LYS A 25 7.45 -30.60 36.19
C LYS A 25 6.75 -29.38 36.83
N GLU A 26 5.42 -29.26 36.82
CA GLU A 26 4.34 -30.22 36.59
C GLU A 26 3.16 -29.57 35.82
N VAL A 27 2.40 -30.33 35.03
CA VAL A 27 1.19 -29.85 34.32
C VAL A 27 -0.05 -29.97 35.22
N LYS A 28 -0.78 -28.87 35.43
CA LYS A 28 -2.19 -28.91 35.86
C LYS A 28 -3.05 -27.93 35.05
N SER A 29 -4.01 -28.51 34.32
CA SER A 29 -5.04 -27.79 33.59
C SER A 29 -6.13 -27.29 34.53
N ILE A 30 -6.60 -26.05 34.33
CA ILE A 30 -7.89 -25.60 34.85
C ILE A 30 -8.74 -25.12 33.68
N THR A 31 -9.80 -25.88 33.41
CA THR A 31 -10.86 -25.54 32.47
C THR A 31 -11.93 -24.73 33.19
N SER A 32 -12.32 -23.59 32.64
CA SER A 32 -13.54 -22.88 33.05
C SER A 32 -14.54 -22.87 31.89
N LYS A 33 -15.48 -23.84 31.94
CA LYS A 33 -16.71 -23.79 31.14
C LYS A 33 -17.66 -22.75 31.74
N ASN A 34 -18.50 -22.13 30.91
CA ASN A 34 -19.84 -21.71 31.35
C ASN A 34 -20.84 -21.63 30.19
N THR A 35 -22.06 -22.14 30.42
CA THR A 35 -23.16 -22.36 29.45
C THR A 35 -24.42 -22.71 30.25
N ALA A 36 -25.67 -22.40 29.89
CA ALA A 36 -26.21 -21.76 28.69
C ALA A 36 -26.70 -20.32 29.00
N LYS A 37 -27.91 -19.80 28.72
CA LYS A 37 -29.16 -20.32 28.12
C LYS A 37 -29.85 -19.21 27.30
N SER A 38 -30.53 -19.62 26.22
CA SER A 38 -31.36 -18.78 25.35
C SER A 38 -32.75 -18.53 25.96
N GLU A 39 -33.37 -17.40 25.62
CA GLU A 39 -34.80 -17.35 25.27
C GLU A 39 -35.08 -16.23 24.25
N LYS A 40 -36.24 -16.29 23.60
CA LYS A 40 -36.56 -15.60 22.34
C LYS A 40 -38.03 -15.21 22.33
N THR A 41 -38.35 -13.93 22.16
CA THR A 41 -39.72 -13.48 21.83
C THR A 41 -39.69 -12.23 20.96
N THR A 42 -40.56 -12.23 19.96
CA THR A 42 -40.89 -11.12 19.07
C THR A 42 -42.28 -10.60 19.46
N GLU A 43 -42.49 -9.28 19.46
CA GLU A 43 -43.80 -8.70 19.14
C GLU A 43 -43.67 -7.20 18.80
N ALA A 44 -44.72 -6.63 18.22
CA ALA A 44 -44.68 -5.38 17.47
C ALA A 44 -45.85 -4.43 17.79
N CYS A 45 -45.94 -3.34 17.03
CA CYS A 45 -47.08 -2.43 16.81
C CYS A 45 -47.26 -1.16 17.67
N THR A 46 -47.00 -0.02 16.99
CA THR A 46 -47.91 1.15 16.79
C THR A 46 -48.61 1.79 18.00
N GLY A 47 -48.30 3.04 18.34
CA GLY A 47 -48.99 4.26 17.84
C GLY A 47 -49.44 5.10 19.05
N GLU A 48 -49.72 6.40 19.06
CA GLU A 48 -49.83 7.49 18.07
C GLU A 48 -49.42 8.82 18.78
N LYS A 49 -48.63 9.74 18.18
CA LYS A 49 -49.05 10.98 17.46
C LYS A 49 -49.19 12.26 18.33
N SER A 50 -48.90 13.42 17.70
CA SER A 50 -49.22 14.83 18.10
C SER A 50 -48.12 15.59 18.89
N THR A 51 -47.73 16.86 18.59
CA THR A 51 -47.77 17.64 17.33
C THR A 51 -46.72 18.79 17.34
N SER A 52 -46.24 19.19 16.15
CA SER A 52 -45.71 20.51 15.72
C SER A 52 -45.36 21.65 16.71
N LYS A 53 -44.11 22.17 16.58
CA LYS A 53 -43.75 23.59 16.32
C LYS A 53 -42.22 23.66 16.11
N GLU A 54 -41.72 23.75 14.87
CA GLU A 54 -41.61 24.94 14.00
C GLU A 54 -40.36 25.81 14.28
N ALA A 55 -39.58 26.00 13.21
CA ALA A 55 -38.54 27.02 12.98
C ALA A 55 -37.54 27.37 14.10
N SER A 56 -36.31 26.85 13.96
CA SER A 56 -35.13 27.72 14.10
C SER A 56 -34.14 27.45 12.97
N ILE A 57 -34.14 28.36 11.99
CA ILE A 57 -33.18 28.36 10.87
C ILE A 57 -31.80 28.70 11.44
N LYS A 58 -31.05 27.68 11.86
CA LYS A 58 -29.59 27.80 11.92
C LYS A 58 -29.10 27.85 10.48
N LYS A 59 -28.97 29.08 9.98
CA LYS A 59 -28.23 29.46 8.79
C LYS A 59 -26.80 28.93 8.94
N SER A 60 -26.60 27.67 8.57
CA SER A 60 -25.27 27.10 8.41
C SER A 60 -24.57 27.97 7.38
N THR A 61 -23.59 28.72 7.84
CA THR A 61 -22.79 29.60 7.02
C THR A 61 -22.26 28.77 5.86
N VAL A 62 -22.76 29.06 4.66
CA VAL A 62 -22.27 28.49 3.41
C VAL A 62 -20.78 28.77 3.42
N LYS A 63 -19.98 27.72 3.62
CA LYS A 63 -18.54 27.79 3.34
C LYS A 63 -18.48 28.19 1.87
N LYS A 64 -18.00 29.40 1.61
CA LYS A 64 -17.55 29.83 0.28
C LYS A 64 -16.69 28.68 -0.24
N GLU A 65 -17.16 27.99 -1.28
CA GLU A 65 -16.46 26.82 -1.82
C GLU A 65 -15.06 27.30 -2.21
N SER A 66 -14.05 26.81 -1.49
CA SER A 66 -12.66 26.98 -1.91
C SER A 66 -12.50 26.20 -3.20
N SER A 67 -11.81 26.80 -4.18
CA SER A 67 -11.42 26.12 -5.41
C SER A 67 -10.78 24.76 -5.10
N LEU A 68 -10.97 23.78 -5.97
CA LEU A 68 -10.32 22.47 -5.89
C LEU A 68 -8.78 22.62 -5.86
N GLN A 69 -8.27 23.66 -6.51
CA GLN A 69 -6.88 24.10 -6.38
C GLN A 69 -6.50 24.41 -4.91
N ALA A 70 -7.24 25.31 -4.25
CA ALA A 70 -6.97 25.71 -2.87
C ALA A 70 -7.27 24.60 -1.85
N GLU A 71 -8.20 23.70 -2.16
CA GLU A 71 -8.49 22.50 -1.37
C GLU A 71 -7.28 21.56 -1.34
N LEU A 72 -6.70 21.24 -2.51
CA LEU A 72 -5.52 20.38 -2.57
C LEU A 72 -4.24 21.07 -2.08
N GLU A 73 -4.04 22.37 -2.32
CA GLU A 73 -2.91 23.12 -1.72
C GLU A 73 -2.95 23.08 -0.18
N LYS A 74 -4.15 23.16 0.41
CA LYS A 74 -4.33 23.01 1.85
C LYS A 74 -4.09 21.56 2.31
N LEU A 75 -4.49 20.57 1.52
CA LEU A 75 -4.27 19.15 1.82
C LEU A 75 -2.78 18.80 1.78
N GLU A 76 -2.06 19.28 0.77
CA GLU A 76 -0.60 19.21 0.65
C GLU A 76 0.09 19.84 1.87
N THR A 77 -0.32 21.06 2.25
CA THR A 77 0.20 21.75 3.44
C THR A 77 0.02 20.89 4.70
N LYS A 78 -1.18 20.34 4.90
CA LYS A 78 -1.48 19.47 6.04
C LYS A 78 -0.79 18.10 5.98
N SER A 79 -0.52 17.55 4.79
CA SER A 79 0.32 16.35 4.64
C SER A 79 1.77 16.64 5.04
N LYS A 80 2.31 17.79 4.62
CA LYS A 80 3.67 18.26 4.97
C LYS A 80 3.82 18.57 6.47
N GLU A 81 2.75 18.79 7.24
CA GLU A 81 2.82 18.84 8.71
C GLU A 81 3.32 17.51 9.32
N TYR A 82 2.96 16.36 8.72
CA TYR A 82 3.43 15.04 9.18
C TYR A 82 4.92 14.79 8.90
N ASP A 83 5.51 15.44 7.88
CA ASP A 83 6.97 15.39 7.63
C ASP A 83 7.79 16.10 8.72
N ASN A 84 7.17 17.01 9.48
CA ASN A 84 7.83 17.83 10.51
C ASN A 84 7.63 17.26 11.93
N VAL A 85 7.04 16.07 12.06
CA VAL A 85 6.86 15.40 13.35
C VAL A 85 8.22 14.84 13.81
N ASP A 86 8.69 15.26 14.98
CA ASP A 86 9.89 14.70 15.59
C ASP A 86 9.62 13.26 16.09
N THR A 87 10.20 12.29 15.39
CA THR A 87 10.08 10.86 15.73
C THR A 87 11.19 10.35 16.66
N SER A 88 12.16 11.18 17.06
CA SER A 88 13.38 10.74 17.77
C SER A 88 13.11 10.07 19.13
N TYR A 89 12.00 10.42 19.78
CA TYR A 89 11.54 9.83 21.05
C TYR A 89 10.29 8.96 20.90
N MET A 90 9.79 8.74 19.68
CA MET A 90 8.58 7.96 19.43
C MET A 90 8.86 6.45 19.46
N LYS A 91 7.92 5.69 20.02
CA LYS A 91 7.88 4.23 19.87
C LYS A 91 7.41 3.87 18.46
N GLN A 92 7.80 2.69 17.97
CA GLN A 92 7.38 2.18 16.65
C GLN A 92 5.86 2.28 16.42
N GLY A 93 5.05 1.98 17.44
CA GLY A 93 3.58 2.10 17.37
C GLY A 93 3.09 3.53 17.13
N GLU A 94 3.77 4.54 17.70
CA GLU A 94 3.44 5.96 17.52
C GLU A 94 3.85 6.45 16.13
N MET A 95 5.03 6.03 15.64
CA MET A 95 5.47 6.29 14.25
C MET A 95 4.51 5.66 13.22
N ASN A 96 4.12 4.41 13.43
CA ASN A 96 3.10 3.73 12.62
C ASN A 96 1.78 4.52 12.61
N ASP A 97 1.40 5.10 13.75
CA ASP A 97 0.18 5.90 13.90
C ASP A 97 0.25 7.26 13.19
N VAL A 98 1.43 7.90 13.16
CA VAL A 98 1.70 9.11 12.39
C VAL A 98 1.55 8.83 10.90
N ALA A 99 2.20 7.79 10.38
CA ALA A 99 2.09 7.36 8.98
C ALA A 99 0.65 6.97 8.60
N ARG A 100 -0.04 6.24 9.48
CA ARG A 100 -1.47 5.88 9.32
C ARG A 100 -2.38 7.10 9.22
N LYS A 101 -2.22 8.09 10.10
CA LYS A 101 -3.01 9.33 10.09
C LYS A 101 -2.76 10.15 8.82
N ARG A 102 -1.51 10.19 8.35
CA ARG A 102 -1.12 10.84 7.10
C ARG A 102 -1.77 10.16 5.88
N TYR A 103 -1.74 8.83 5.80
CA TYR A 103 -2.44 8.08 4.76
C TYR A 103 -3.96 8.34 4.76
N TYR A 104 -4.61 8.29 5.93
CA TYR A 104 -6.06 8.51 6.03
C TYR A 104 -6.49 9.94 5.62
N LEU A 105 -5.63 10.94 5.79
CA LEU A 105 -5.87 12.29 5.28
C LEU A 105 -6.16 12.29 3.76
N TRP A 106 -5.43 11.47 3.00
CA TRP A 106 -5.63 11.35 1.57
C TRP A 106 -6.77 10.37 1.22
N GLU A 107 -6.96 9.27 1.96
CA GLU A 107 -8.14 8.41 1.74
C GLU A 107 -9.47 9.14 1.98
N ASP A 108 -9.54 10.08 2.92
CA ASP A 108 -10.72 10.92 3.10
C ASP A 108 -10.95 11.82 1.86
N GLU A 109 -9.89 12.38 1.26
CA GLU A 109 -10.02 13.23 0.08
C GLU A 109 -10.38 12.45 -1.19
N ILE A 110 -9.78 11.28 -1.46
CA ILE A 110 -10.15 10.51 -2.66
C ILE A 110 -11.64 10.13 -2.64
N ASN A 111 -12.19 9.87 -1.45
CA ASN A 111 -13.61 9.63 -1.24
C ASN A 111 -14.45 10.92 -1.39
N SER A 112 -13.93 12.08 -0.96
CA SER A 112 -14.54 13.41 -1.19
C SER A 112 -14.65 13.74 -2.69
N ILE A 113 -13.54 13.63 -3.43
CA ILE A 113 -13.51 13.86 -4.89
C ILE A 113 -14.41 12.85 -5.60
N TRP A 114 -14.36 11.57 -5.25
CA TRP A 114 -15.21 10.55 -5.87
C TRP A 114 -16.70 10.87 -5.74
N LYS A 115 -17.16 11.28 -4.54
CA LYS A 115 -18.55 11.67 -4.28
C LYS A 115 -18.99 12.90 -5.09
N ARG A 116 -18.07 13.84 -5.39
CA ARG A 116 -18.34 15.04 -6.20
C ARG A 116 -18.28 14.77 -7.71
N LEU A 117 -17.32 13.96 -8.14
CA LEU A 117 -17.05 13.60 -9.53
C LEU A 117 -18.08 12.61 -10.07
N TYR A 118 -18.29 11.47 -9.40
CA TYR A 118 -19.03 10.35 -9.96
C TYR A 118 -20.46 10.70 -10.37
N PRO A 119 -21.27 11.48 -9.61
CA PRO A 119 -22.63 11.83 -10.01
C PRO A 119 -22.72 12.62 -11.32
N LYS A 120 -21.75 13.51 -11.59
CA LYS A 120 -21.70 14.41 -12.77
C LYS A 120 -21.45 13.69 -14.11
N LEU A 121 -21.01 12.44 -14.07
CA LEU A 121 -20.62 11.68 -15.26
C LEU A 121 -21.81 11.08 -16.03
N SER A 122 -21.69 10.98 -17.34
CA SER A 122 -22.59 10.21 -18.19
C SER A 122 -22.53 8.70 -17.88
N ALA A 123 -23.57 7.94 -18.26
CA ALA A 123 -23.64 6.50 -17.95
C ALA A 123 -22.46 5.68 -18.50
N SER A 124 -22.01 5.99 -19.72
CA SER A 124 -20.84 5.33 -20.34
C SER A 124 -19.55 5.64 -19.59
N THR A 125 -19.33 6.90 -19.23
CA THR A 125 -18.13 7.33 -18.46
C THR A 125 -18.17 6.81 -17.02
N LYS A 126 -19.34 6.73 -16.38
CA LYS A 126 -19.53 6.10 -15.06
C LYS A 126 -19.05 4.65 -15.04
N LYS A 127 -19.49 3.84 -16.02
CA LYS A 127 -19.06 2.44 -16.13
C LYS A 127 -17.54 2.32 -16.30
N LYS A 128 -16.97 3.07 -17.26
CA LYS A 128 -15.53 3.07 -17.52
C LYS A 128 -14.73 3.48 -16.28
N LEU A 129 -15.09 4.59 -15.63
CA LEU A 129 -14.37 5.08 -14.46
C LEU A 129 -14.52 4.13 -13.25
N LEU A 130 -15.66 3.47 -13.07
CA LEU A 130 -15.85 2.48 -12.00
C LEU A 130 -14.95 1.25 -12.21
N ASP A 131 -14.83 0.76 -13.44
CA ASP A 131 -13.95 -0.35 -13.78
C ASP A 131 -12.46 0.04 -13.65
N GLU A 132 -12.09 1.26 -14.05
CA GLU A 132 -10.76 1.85 -13.78
C GLU A 132 -10.49 1.95 -12.27
N GLN A 133 -11.43 2.43 -11.46
CA GLN A 133 -11.26 2.62 -10.03
C GLN A 133 -11.13 1.28 -9.29
N ARG A 134 -11.88 0.25 -9.68
CA ARG A 134 -11.74 -1.12 -9.14
C ARG A 134 -10.37 -1.72 -9.44
N LYS A 135 -9.89 -1.57 -10.69
CA LYS A 135 -8.54 -2.01 -11.08
C LYS A 135 -7.46 -1.25 -10.32
N TRP A 136 -7.63 0.06 -10.15
CA TRP A 136 -6.72 0.91 -9.38
C TRP A 136 -6.66 0.52 -7.90
N ILE A 137 -7.80 0.28 -7.23
CA ILE A 137 -7.83 -0.21 -5.83
C ILE A 137 -7.06 -1.53 -5.73
N ALA A 138 -7.39 -2.50 -6.59
CA ALA A 138 -6.72 -3.79 -6.57
C ALA A 138 -5.21 -3.69 -6.85
N GLN A 139 -4.76 -2.70 -7.63
CA GLN A 139 -3.34 -2.45 -7.85
C GLN A 139 -2.69 -1.74 -6.66
N LYS A 140 -3.34 -0.73 -6.05
CA LYS A 140 -2.89 -0.07 -4.82
C LYS A 140 -2.63 -1.09 -3.72
N ASP A 141 -3.57 -2.00 -3.51
CA ASP A 141 -3.48 -3.03 -2.46
C ASP A 141 -2.25 -3.94 -2.70
N ARG A 142 -1.96 -4.33 -3.94
CA ARG A 142 -0.79 -5.16 -4.30
C ARG A 142 0.55 -4.41 -4.22
N ASP A 143 0.59 -3.15 -4.63
CA ASP A 143 1.81 -2.32 -4.61
C ASP A 143 2.17 -1.86 -3.18
N THR A 144 1.14 -1.61 -2.38
CA THR A 144 1.25 -1.34 -0.95
C THR A 144 1.76 -2.58 -0.21
N PHE A 145 1.20 -3.76 -0.52
CA PHE A 145 1.69 -5.02 0.02
C PHE A 145 3.15 -5.29 -0.38
N ALA A 146 3.50 -5.07 -1.65
CA ALA A 146 4.89 -5.23 -2.13
C ALA A 146 5.89 -4.33 -1.40
N ALA A 147 5.51 -3.12 -0.98
CA ALA A 147 6.38 -2.28 -0.16
C ALA A 147 6.68 -2.89 1.23
N GLY A 148 5.73 -3.62 1.81
CA GLY A 148 5.87 -4.22 3.14
C GLY A 148 6.35 -5.67 3.18
N ILE A 149 6.71 -6.29 2.05
CA ILE A 149 6.98 -7.75 1.98
C ILE A 149 8.20 -8.17 2.82
N THR A 150 9.28 -7.39 2.80
CA THR A 150 10.51 -7.67 3.55
C THR A 150 10.36 -7.50 5.06
N PHE A 151 9.25 -6.88 5.50
CA PHE A 151 8.92 -6.63 6.90
C PHE A 151 7.67 -7.40 7.37
N GLU A 152 7.22 -8.41 6.61
CA GLU A 152 5.95 -9.10 6.87
C GLU A 152 5.80 -9.61 8.31
N GLY A 153 4.67 -9.27 8.95
CA GLY A 153 4.38 -9.62 10.35
C GLY A 153 5.19 -8.82 11.39
N GLY A 154 6.17 -8.02 10.95
CA GLY A 154 6.99 -7.16 11.81
C GLY A 154 6.30 -5.84 12.17
N SER A 155 6.67 -5.29 13.33
CA SER A 155 6.17 -3.99 13.80
C SER A 155 6.57 -2.80 12.90
N MET A 156 7.56 -2.98 12.02
CA MET A 156 7.99 -2.03 11.01
C MET A 156 7.08 -1.98 9.78
N GLN A 157 6.36 -3.07 9.46
CA GLN A 157 5.56 -3.18 8.23
C GLN A 157 4.61 -1.99 8.01
N PRO A 158 3.84 -1.51 9.01
CA PRO A 158 2.91 -0.40 8.82
C PRO A 158 3.61 0.93 8.50
N LEU A 159 4.84 1.15 8.98
CA LEU A 159 5.61 2.35 8.69
C LEU A 159 6.01 2.43 7.21
N ILE A 160 6.10 1.29 6.52
CA ILE A 160 6.47 1.22 5.10
C ILE A 160 5.22 1.17 4.21
N THR A 161 4.18 0.44 4.61
CA THR A 161 2.96 0.28 3.80
C THR A 161 2.09 1.53 3.76
N TYR A 162 1.91 2.26 4.88
CA TYR A 162 1.07 3.47 4.87
C TYR A 162 1.61 4.59 3.95
N PRO A 163 2.91 4.94 3.95
CA PRO A 163 3.45 5.91 3.00
C PRO A 163 3.33 5.45 1.53
N ARG A 164 3.53 4.16 1.24
CA ARG A 164 3.32 3.65 -0.13
C ARG A 164 1.86 3.84 -0.57
N ALA A 165 0.91 3.48 0.29
CA ALA A 165 -0.52 3.65 0.02
C ALA A 165 -0.87 5.14 -0.17
N GLU A 166 -0.28 6.03 0.63
CA GLU A 166 -0.41 7.48 0.49
C GLU A 166 0.06 7.96 -0.88
N MET A 167 1.28 7.59 -1.30
CA MET A 167 1.88 8.04 -2.57
C MET A 167 1.00 7.66 -3.77
N ILE A 168 0.41 6.46 -3.76
CA ILE A 168 -0.50 5.98 -4.80
C ILE A 168 -1.85 6.73 -4.76
N THR A 169 -2.45 6.90 -3.57
CA THR A 169 -3.71 7.63 -3.38
C THR A 169 -3.57 9.11 -3.75
N ARG A 170 -2.50 9.78 -3.34
CA ARG A 170 -2.18 11.18 -3.68
C ARG A 170 -2.12 11.38 -5.20
N LYS A 171 -1.43 10.50 -5.94
CA LYS A 171 -1.39 10.56 -7.43
C LYS A 171 -2.78 10.40 -8.04
N ARG A 172 -3.58 9.44 -7.55
CA ARG A 172 -4.95 9.22 -8.04
C ARG A 172 -5.88 10.40 -7.75
N ILE A 173 -5.70 11.07 -6.61
CA ILE A 173 -6.43 12.30 -6.26
C ILE A 173 -6.22 13.38 -7.30
N TYR A 174 -4.98 13.65 -7.72
CA TYR A 174 -4.70 14.63 -8.77
C TYR A 174 -5.31 14.25 -10.13
N GLU A 175 -5.33 12.96 -10.50
CA GLU A 175 -6.00 12.48 -11.72
C GLU A 175 -7.52 12.69 -11.69
N LEU A 176 -8.17 12.43 -10.55
CA LEU A 176 -9.61 12.59 -10.37
C LEU A 176 -10.00 14.06 -10.18
N ALA A 177 -9.16 14.85 -9.51
CA ALA A 177 -9.33 16.28 -9.32
C ALA A 177 -9.36 17.01 -10.66
N LYS A 178 -8.41 16.71 -11.56
CA LYS A 178 -8.41 17.28 -12.91
C LYS A 178 -9.73 17.01 -13.65
N LYS A 179 -10.23 15.76 -13.62
CA LYS A 179 -11.52 15.40 -14.23
C LYS A 179 -12.70 16.14 -13.60
N LEU A 180 -12.65 16.43 -12.30
CA LEU A 180 -13.69 17.18 -11.59
C LEU A 180 -13.64 18.68 -11.95
N ALA A 181 -12.45 19.27 -12.02
CA ALA A 181 -12.24 20.65 -12.46
C ALA A 181 -12.74 20.87 -13.90
N ASP A 182 -12.38 19.97 -14.83
CA ASP A 182 -12.84 19.98 -16.22
C ASP A 182 -14.39 20.00 -16.30
N LEU A 183 -15.08 19.20 -15.46
CA LEU A 183 -16.55 19.15 -15.39
C LEU A 183 -17.19 20.34 -14.66
N ASN A 184 -16.44 21.04 -13.82
CA ASN A 184 -16.88 22.25 -13.13
C ASN A 184 -16.62 23.52 -13.96
N GLY A 185 -15.84 23.44 -15.04
CA GLY A 185 -15.32 24.62 -15.74
C GLY A 185 -14.29 25.40 -14.92
N GLU A 186 -13.60 24.72 -13.99
CA GLU A 186 -12.67 25.33 -13.05
C GLU A 186 -11.21 25.22 -13.57
N SER A 187 -10.41 26.26 -13.37
CA SER A 187 -8.97 26.19 -13.65
C SER A 187 -8.26 25.38 -12.56
N PHE A 188 -7.54 24.32 -12.97
CA PHE A 188 -6.79 23.45 -12.07
C PHE A 188 -5.41 23.14 -12.66
N VAL A 189 -4.35 23.43 -11.91
CA VAL A 189 -2.96 23.32 -12.37
C VAL A 189 -2.12 22.59 -11.32
N VAL A 190 -1.59 21.43 -11.72
CA VAL A 190 -0.58 20.71 -10.96
C VAL A 190 0.75 21.43 -11.13
N SER A 191 1.34 21.92 -10.05
CA SER A 191 2.63 22.62 -10.13
C SER A 191 3.76 21.66 -10.55
N PRO A 192 4.84 22.15 -11.19
CA PRO A 192 5.97 21.30 -11.56
C PRO A 192 6.63 20.59 -10.37
N GLU A 193 6.63 21.23 -9.18
CA GLU A 193 7.11 20.64 -7.92
C GLU A 193 6.27 19.41 -7.54
N VAL A 194 4.95 19.59 -7.43
CA VAL A 194 4.02 18.49 -7.11
C VAL A 194 4.09 17.40 -8.17
N GLN A 195 4.08 17.75 -9.46
CA GLN A 195 4.16 16.77 -10.54
C GLN A 195 5.44 15.92 -10.47
N ASN A 196 6.57 16.52 -10.07
CA ASN A 196 7.82 15.80 -9.85
C ASN A 196 7.77 14.87 -8.63
N GLU A 197 7.17 15.31 -7.51
CA GLU A 197 6.95 14.44 -6.34
C GLU A 197 6.02 13.25 -6.67
N LEU A 198 4.90 13.50 -7.36
CA LEU A 198 3.95 12.47 -7.79
C LEU A 198 4.60 11.42 -8.69
N ASN A 199 5.49 11.85 -9.59
CA ASN A 199 6.23 10.97 -10.49
C ASN A 199 7.29 10.17 -9.73
N LYS A 200 8.07 10.82 -8.87
CA LYS A 200 9.13 10.17 -8.10
C LYS A 200 8.57 9.06 -7.20
N GLY A 201 7.50 9.34 -6.45
CA GLY A 201 6.90 8.36 -5.53
C GLY A 201 5.98 7.32 -6.19
N ASN A 202 5.86 7.32 -7.52
CA ASN A 202 5.05 6.35 -8.25
C ASN A 202 5.75 5.96 -9.57
N PRO A 203 6.91 5.28 -9.48
CA PRO A 203 7.63 4.79 -10.65
C PRO A 203 6.77 3.80 -11.44
N THR A 204 7.14 3.56 -12.69
CA THR A 204 6.61 2.44 -13.48
C THR A 204 7.34 1.15 -13.13
N LEU A 205 6.72 -0.01 -13.39
CA LEU A 205 7.37 -1.31 -13.24
C LEU A 205 8.69 -1.39 -14.02
N ASP A 206 8.75 -0.78 -15.21
CA ASP A 206 9.96 -0.70 -16.04
C ASP A 206 11.09 0.09 -15.37
N GLN A 207 10.77 1.23 -14.75
CA GLN A 207 11.73 2.01 -13.97
C GLN A 207 12.25 1.23 -12.76
N VAL A 208 11.38 0.45 -12.09
CA VAL A 208 11.81 -0.41 -10.97
C VAL A 208 12.74 -1.51 -11.48
N PHE A 209 12.42 -2.21 -12.57
CA PHE A 209 13.35 -3.21 -13.14
C PHE A 209 14.71 -2.61 -13.53
N GLU A 210 14.78 -1.39 -14.07
CA GLU A 210 16.07 -0.73 -14.33
C GLU A 210 16.88 -0.44 -13.04
N LEU A 211 16.23 -0.27 -11.87
CA LEU A 211 16.94 -0.19 -10.58
C LEU A 211 17.60 -1.54 -10.22
N PHE A 212 16.93 -2.65 -10.52
CA PHE A 212 17.43 -4.02 -10.28
C PHE A 212 18.48 -4.47 -11.30
N LYS A 213 18.49 -3.92 -12.51
CA LYS A 213 19.40 -4.30 -13.59
C LYS A 213 20.87 -4.16 -13.16
N GLY A 214 21.66 -5.19 -13.44
CA GLY A 214 23.10 -5.21 -13.14
C GLY A 214 23.46 -5.41 -11.66
N LYS A 215 22.48 -5.57 -10.76
CA LYS A 215 22.73 -6.10 -9.41
C LYS A 215 22.89 -7.62 -9.48
N TRP A 216 23.73 -8.14 -8.60
CA TRP A 216 24.00 -9.56 -8.46
C TRP A 216 23.94 -9.97 -6.99
N VAL A 217 23.84 -11.27 -6.73
CA VAL A 217 24.14 -11.86 -5.41
C VAL A 217 25.62 -12.22 -5.42
N ASP A 218 26.39 -11.67 -4.48
CA ASP A 218 27.72 -12.18 -4.13
C ASP A 218 27.68 -12.71 -2.68
N ASP A 219 26.95 -13.81 -2.50
CA ASP A 219 27.20 -14.66 -1.34
C ASP A 219 28.43 -15.51 -1.65
N SER A 220 29.60 -14.99 -1.26
CA SER A 220 30.91 -15.64 -1.42
C SER A 220 31.01 -17.09 -0.92
N ASN A 221 29.99 -17.63 -0.23
CA ASN A 221 29.89 -19.03 0.20
C ASN A 221 28.75 -19.85 -0.44
N SER A 222 27.86 -19.27 -1.26
CA SER A 222 26.83 -20.05 -1.97
C SER A 222 26.81 -19.77 -3.48
N ALA A 223 26.71 -20.83 -4.28
CA ALA A 223 26.70 -20.77 -5.75
C ALA A 223 25.36 -20.26 -6.34
N LYS A 224 24.74 -19.30 -5.66
CA LYS A 224 23.43 -18.73 -5.97
C LYS A 224 23.60 -17.40 -6.71
N TYR A 225 23.28 -17.41 -7.99
CA TYR A 225 23.30 -16.21 -8.84
C TYR A 225 21.89 -15.84 -9.25
N ILE A 226 21.64 -14.56 -9.45
CA ILE A 226 20.39 -14.02 -10.02
C ILE A 226 20.77 -13.12 -11.18
N GLY A 227 20.17 -13.33 -12.35
CA GLY A 227 20.31 -12.44 -13.50
C GLY A 227 19.01 -11.69 -13.76
N ILE A 228 19.10 -10.35 -13.86
CA ILE A 228 17.99 -9.46 -14.25
C ILE A 228 18.39 -8.73 -15.54
N ALA A 229 17.65 -8.98 -16.62
CA ALA A 229 18.00 -8.48 -17.96
C ALA A 229 16.78 -8.13 -18.81
N ARG A 230 16.98 -7.32 -19.86
CA ARG A 230 15.94 -7.09 -20.88
C ARG A 230 15.80 -8.35 -21.74
N ALA A 231 14.57 -8.73 -22.08
CA ALA A 231 14.32 -9.89 -22.95
C ALA A 231 14.97 -9.73 -24.35
N SER A 232 15.09 -8.49 -24.83
CA SER A 232 15.75 -8.14 -26.10
C SER A 232 17.27 -8.37 -26.10
N GLU A 233 17.92 -8.53 -24.95
CA GLU A 233 19.37 -8.77 -24.83
C GLU A 233 19.75 -10.25 -25.11
N LYS A 234 18.95 -10.94 -25.94
CA LYS A 234 19.08 -12.36 -26.32
C LYS A 234 19.14 -13.32 -25.14
N SER A 235 18.41 -13.05 -24.06
CA SER A 235 18.25 -14.06 -23.01
C SER A 235 17.43 -15.24 -23.56
N GLU A 236 18.07 -16.39 -23.76
CA GLU A 236 17.43 -17.64 -24.21
C GLU A 236 16.32 -18.12 -23.26
N TYR A 237 16.34 -17.61 -22.02
CA TYR A 237 15.40 -17.91 -20.95
C TYR A 237 14.18 -16.98 -20.92
N ALA A 238 14.15 -15.90 -21.72
CA ALA A 238 13.07 -14.92 -21.67
C ALA A 238 11.74 -15.49 -22.19
N PRO A 239 10.64 -15.44 -21.40
CA PRO A 239 9.32 -15.84 -21.87
C PRO A 239 8.87 -15.03 -23.10
N LYS A 240 8.24 -15.69 -24.07
CA LYS A 240 7.83 -15.04 -25.32
C LYS A 240 6.87 -13.87 -25.05
N GLY A 241 7.31 -12.67 -25.43
CA GLY A 241 6.54 -11.44 -25.27
C GLY A 241 6.82 -10.68 -23.97
N SER A 242 7.75 -11.15 -23.14
CA SER A 242 8.24 -10.38 -21.99
C SER A 242 9.15 -9.24 -22.43
N SER A 243 9.22 -8.18 -21.64
CA SER A 243 10.19 -7.09 -21.78
C SER A 243 11.41 -7.32 -20.88
N TRP A 244 11.20 -8.04 -19.77
CA TRP A 244 12.16 -8.35 -18.73
C TRP A 244 12.17 -9.84 -18.41
N VAL A 245 13.30 -10.32 -17.92
CA VAL A 245 13.45 -11.66 -17.37
C VAL A 245 14.31 -11.61 -16.12
N VAL A 246 13.89 -12.37 -15.12
CA VAL A 246 14.63 -12.63 -13.88
C VAL A 246 14.80 -14.14 -13.78
N TRP A 247 16.03 -14.60 -13.61
CA TRP A 247 16.36 -16.02 -13.46
C TRP A 247 17.35 -16.23 -12.33
N ASN A 248 17.39 -17.44 -11.75
CA ASN A 248 18.40 -17.83 -10.76
C ASN A 248 19.19 -19.07 -11.22
N SER A 249 20.33 -19.35 -10.57
CA SER A 249 21.12 -20.57 -10.84
C SER A 249 20.45 -21.88 -10.39
N GLU A 250 19.31 -21.81 -9.70
CA GLU A 250 18.50 -22.96 -9.30
C GLU A 250 17.47 -23.37 -10.38
N GLY A 251 17.34 -22.57 -11.45
CA GLY A 251 16.49 -22.85 -12.61
C GLY A 251 15.12 -22.16 -12.60
N ASP A 252 14.85 -21.29 -11.61
CA ASP A 252 13.67 -20.44 -11.63
C ASP A 252 13.80 -19.35 -12.70
N ILE A 253 12.67 -19.06 -13.34
CA ILE A 253 12.53 -18.00 -14.36
C ILE A 253 11.17 -17.33 -14.13
N VAL A 254 11.17 -16.00 -13.96
CA VAL A 254 9.98 -15.15 -13.92
C VAL A 254 10.19 -13.92 -14.82
N SER A 255 9.12 -13.20 -15.14
CA SER A 255 9.14 -12.08 -16.07
C SER A 255 8.16 -10.98 -15.72
N ASP A 256 8.19 -9.85 -16.43
CA ASP A 256 7.17 -8.80 -16.33
C ASP A 256 5.75 -9.30 -16.68
N LEU A 257 5.61 -10.46 -17.36
CA LEU A 257 4.33 -11.11 -17.60
C LEU A 257 3.76 -11.81 -16.36
N ASP A 258 4.61 -12.20 -15.41
CA ASP A 258 4.22 -12.84 -14.15
C ASP A 258 3.93 -11.82 -13.04
N TYR A 259 3.96 -10.52 -13.35
CA TYR A 259 3.83 -9.42 -12.40
C TYR A 259 2.55 -9.47 -11.53
N TYR A 260 2.71 -9.18 -10.23
CA TYR A 260 1.62 -9.05 -9.25
C TYR A 260 1.55 -7.64 -8.63
N GLY A 261 2.60 -7.17 -7.97
CA GLY A 261 2.65 -5.85 -7.30
C GLY A 261 4.08 -5.36 -7.09
N PHE A 262 4.32 -4.04 -7.05
CA PHE A 262 5.67 -3.49 -6.85
C PHE A 262 5.75 -2.24 -5.96
N SER A 263 6.91 -2.05 -5.35
CA SER A 263 7.40 -0.80 -4.77
C SER A 263 8.72 -0.37 -5.44
N GLU A 264 9.36 0.69 -4.94
CA GLU A 264 10.71 1.09 -5.40
C GLU A 264 11.78 0.02 -5.11
N GLU A 265 11.56 -0.82 -4.09
CA GLU A 265 12.55 -1.78 -3.57
C GLU A 265 12.15 -3.25 -3.76
N ASN A 266 10.93 -3.54 -4.24
CA ASN A 266 10.36 -4.88 -4.33
C ASN A 266 9.53 -5.08 -5.60
N ILE A 267 9.71 -6.21 -6.29
CA ILE A 267 8.79 -6.69 -7.34
C ILE A 267 8.28 -8.07 -6.94
N ILE A 268 6.95 -8.21 -6.80
CA ILE A 268 6.29 -9.49 -6.57
C ILE A 268 5.76 -10.06 -7.89
N PHE A 269 6.06 -11.32 -8.13
CA PHE A 269 5.58 -12.15 -9.23
C PHE A 269 4.63 -13.22 -8.71
N LYS A 270 3.65 -13.59 -9.54
CA LYS A 270 2.69 -14.67 -9.31
C LYS A 270 2.68 -15.58 -10.54
N LYS A 271 3.60 -16.53 -10.57
CA LYS A 271 3.75 -17.50 -11.66
C LYS A 271 2.80 -18.67 -11.47
N LYS A 272 2.13 -19.09 -12.55
CA LYS A 272 1.26 -20.28 -12.53
C LYS A 272 2.08 -21.53 -12.85
N ASP A 273 1.97 -22.54 -11.99
CA ASP A 273 2.68 -23.81 -12.15
C ASP A 273 1.92 -24.77 -13.09
N LYS A 274 2.62 -25.81 -13.58
CA LYS A 274 2.08 -26.82 -14.51
C LYS A 274 0.89 -27.60 -13.94
N ASP A 275 0.85 -27.77 -12.62
CA ASP A 275 -0.24 -28.41 -11.88
C ASP A 275 -1.46 -27.49 -11.67
N GLY A 276 -1.38 -26.23 -12.14
CA GLY A 276 -2.43 -25.22 -11.97
C GLY A 276 -2.35 -24.44 -10.66
N THR A 277 -1.41 -24.76 -9.77
CA THR A 277 -1.13 -23.98 -8.57
C THR A 277 -0.36 -22.69 -8.90
N TYR A 278 0.02 -21.91 -7.89
CA TYR A 278 0.79 -20.68 -8.08
C TYR A 278 1.98 -20.69 -7.13
N THR A 279 3.17 -20.43 -7.68
CA THR A 279 4.35 -20.05 -6.91
C THR A 279 4.51 -18.54 -7.04
N TYR A 280 4.68 -17.88 -5.90
CA TYR A 280 4.94 -16.46 -5.83
C TYR A 280 6.42 -16.23 -5.57
N TYR A 281 6.97 -15.22 -6.22
CA TYR A 281 8.36 -14.83 -6.07
C TYR A 281 8.40 -13.36 -5.68
N TRP A 282 9.36 -12.94 -4.88
CA TRP A 282 9.63 -11.52 -4.65
C TRP A 282 11.12 -11.25 -4.84
N LEU A 283 11.39 -10.27 -5.71
CA LEU A 283 12.71 -9.73 -5.98
C LEU A 283 12.86 -8.44 -5.15
N SER A 284 13.83 -8.40 -4.25
CA SER A 284 14.01 -7.36 -3.24
C SER A 284 15.44 -6.80 -3.25
N ILE A 285 15.59 -5.49 -3.02
CA ILE A 285 16.88 -4.85 -2.69
C ILE A 285 16.87 -4.40 -1.23
N TYR A 286 18.02 -4.48 -0.57
CA TYR A 286 18.18 -4.08 0.84
C TYR A 286 19.20 -2.94 0.98
N ASP A 287 19.09 -2.20 2.09
CA ASP A 287 20.04 -1.20 2.65
C ASP A 287 20.82 -0.34 1.63
N ASP A 288 21.93 -0.85 1.10
CA ASP A 288 22.88 -0.13 0.26
C ASP A 288 22.52 -0.10 -1.24
N HIS A 289 21.45 -0.81 -1.62
CA HIS A 289 20.99 -0.99 -3.00
C HIS A 289 22.03 -1.66 -3.93
N SER A 290 23.02 -2.38 -3.41
CA SER A 290 24.03 -3.07 -4.24
C SER A 290 23.62 -4.50 -4.59
N HIS A 291 22.97 -5.21 -3.67
CA HIS A 291 22.53 -6.60 -3.83
C HIS A 291 21.01 -6.73 -4.06
N ALA A 292 20.62 -7.70 -4.89
CA ALA A 292 19.22 -8.08 -5.11
C ALA A 292 19.00 -9.55 -4.73
N TYR A 293 17.85 -9.87 -4.13
CA TYR A 293 17.50 -11.21 -3.65
C TYR A 293 16.18 -11.66 -4.25
N LEU A 294 16.12 -12.90 -4.73
CA LEU A 294 14.90 -13.54 -5.24
C LEU A 294 14.51 -14.64 -4.26
N SER A 295 13.37 -14.45 -3.60
CA SER A 295 12.76 -15.43 -2.70
C SER A 295 11.44 -15.93 -3.27
N HIS A 296 10.95 -17.08 -2.82
CA HIS A 296 9.69 -17.65 -3.31
C HIS A 296 8.89 -18.43 -2.26
N SER A 297 7.58 -18.58 -2.51
CA SER A 297 6.65 -19.33 -1.68
C SER A 297 5.47 -19.88 -2.51
N LYS A 298 5.00 -21.09 -2.17
CA LYS A 298 3.72 -21.64 -2.64
C LYS A 298 2.55 -21.36 -1.70
N ASP A 299 2.85 -20.92 -0.48
CA ASP A 299 1.87 -20.50 0.51
C ASP A 299 1.30 -19.13 0.10
N LYS A 300 -0.03 -19.08 -0.08
CA LYS A 300 -0.77 -17.90 -0.53
C LYS A 300 -1.14 -16.97 0.62
N ASP A 301 -1.21 -17.51 1.84
CA ASP A 301 -1.75 -16.79 2.99
C ASP A 301 -0.68 -15.84 3.56
N LYS A 302 0.59 -16.23 3.44
CA LYS A 302 1.81 -15.37 3.52
C LYS A 302 1.88 -14.21 2.51
N LEU A 303 0.81 -13.93 1.79
CA LEU A 303 0.70 -12.79 0.89
C LEU A 303 -0.67 -12.09 0.96
N TYR A 304 -1.60 -12.63 1.76
CA TYR A 304 -2.99 -12.17 1.82
C TYR A 304 -3.36 -11.55 3.16
N GLU A 305 -2.74 -11.97 4.27
CA GLU A 305 -3.03 -11.39 5.59
C GLU A 305 -2.59 -9.92 5.68
N ALA A 306 -1.44 -9.56 5.11
CA ALA A 306 -0.92 -8.20 5.10
C ALA A 306 -1.73 -7.20 4.24
N GLY A 307 -2.47 -7.68 3.22
CA GLY A 307 -3.25 -6.82 2.33
C GLY A 307 -4.56 -6.29 2.94
N ASN A 308 -5.13 -7.00 3.91
CA ASN A 308 -6.44 -6.65 4.48
C ASN A 308 -6.39 -5.59 5.60
N GLY A 309 -5.21 -5.29 6.16
CA GLY A 309 -5.06 -4.38 7.31
C GLY A 309 -5.23 -2.88 7.02
N ILE A 310 -5.23 -2.47 5.75
CA ILE A 310 -5.19 -1.04 5.33
C ILE A 310 -6.58 -0.57 4.83
N GLY A 311 -7.57 -1.47 4.80
CA GLY A 311 -8.95 -1.20 4.40
C GLY A 311 -9.75 -0.44 5.45
N GLY A 312 -9.62 0.90 5.47
CA GLY A 312 -10.62 1.77 6.10
C GLY A 312 -12.03 1.52 5.53
N LYS A 313 -13.08 1.90 6.28
CA LYS A 313 -14.49 1.62 5.96
C LYS A 313 -14.83 1.98 4.51
N ARG A 314 -14.93 0.95 3.66
CA ARG A 314 -15.37 1.04 2.25
C ARG A 314 -16.86 1.44 2.26
N GLY A 315 -17.15 2.66 1.82
CA GLY A 315 -18.51 3.22 1.68
C GLY A 315 -18.99 3.28 0.24
#